data_AF-A0A2V3IJ70-F1
#
_entry.id   AF-A0A2V3IJ70-F1
#
_cell.length_a   1.000
_cell.length_b   1.000
_cell.length_c   1.000
_cell.angle_alpha   90.00
_cell.angle_beta   90.00
_cell.angle_gamma   90.00
#
_symmetry.space_group_name_H-M   'P 1'
#
loop_
_entity.id
_entity.type
_entity.pdbx_description
1 polymer ?
#
loop_
_entity_poly.entity_id
_entity_poly.type
_entity_poly.pdbx_seq_one_letter_code
_entity_poly.pdbx_strand_id
1 'polypeptide(L)'
;MESTTAANARATQAYIFAAFLTTVGVALFMSLVQTIRKSPLSEGISGIGESPWALSALADYFVGACFAALYVFLRDGPPVFCLSNKVFAVVFPFVGNFALLWYVAYLIVKAKDVTRGLLPQTVETPGNVEIDMRSSSTQKHPKTIGVAFFALLLWFAAVCFWASQRQSLQEGYRVLKMVKWAGFTFIDNLTGILFTVVFIIVREGEVNCITSLWILGLVFFGNGPTCLYVIHVAQQAFSRDVSFSRVLLSRSKSVSVHSVLEDGPTTL
;
A
#
# COMPACT_ATOMS: atom_id res chain seq x y z
N MET A 1 35.08 -10.89 -8.29
CA MET A 1 35.37 -9.74 -7.40
C MET A 1 34.37 -8.60 -7.56
N GLU A 2 33.77 -8.39 -8.74
CA GLU A 2 32.71 -7.39 -8.98
C GLU A 2 31.34 -7.71 -8.32
N SER A 3 31.01 -8.99 -8.12
CA SER A 3 29.70 -9.38 -7.57
C SER A 3 29.52 -9.02 -6.08
N THR A 4 30.60 -8.96 -5.31
CA THR A 4 30.58 -8.62 -3.89
C THR A 4 30.33 -7.12 -3.68
N THR A 5 30.93 -6.27 -4.52
CA THR A 5 30.76 -4.82 -4.46
C THR A 5 29.34 -4.39 -4.83
N ALA A 6 28.76 -4.99 -5.88
CA ALA A 6 27.39 -4.72 -6.29
C ALA A 6 26.35 -5.21 -5.25
N ALA A 7 26.59 -6.37 -4.63
CA ALA A 7 25.75 -6.88 -3.54
C ALA A 7 25.82 -5.97 -2.30
N ASN A 8 27.01 -5.49 -1.95
CA ASN A 8 27.20 -4.56 -0.83
C ASN A 8 26.53 -3.21 -1.09
N ALA A 9 26.60 -2.68 -2.32
CA ALA A 9 25.93 -1.43 -2.68
C ALA A 9 24.40 -1.52 -2.55
N ARG A 10 23.78 -2.61 -3.02
CA ARG A 10 22.33 -2.85 -2.88
C ARG A 10 21.91 -3.00 -1.42
N ALA A 11 22.69 -3.72 -0.61
CA ALA A 11 22.42 -3.86 0.82
C ALA A 11 22.51 -2.50 1.55
N THR A 12 23.50 -1.67 1.23
CA THR A 12 23.63 -0.31 1.79
C THR A 12 22.44 0.56 1.42
N GLN A 13 22.00 0.54 0.16
CA GLN A 13 20.79 1.26 -0.27
C GLN A 13 19.55 0.78 0.49
N ALA A 14 19.40 -0.54 0.68
CA ALA A 14 18.30 -1.11 1.45
C ALA A 14 18.30 -0.63 2.90
N TYR A 15 19.46 -0.58 3.56
CA TYR A 15 19.57 -0.08 4.93
C TYR A 15 19.30 1.42 5.05
N ILE A 16 19.80 2.23 4.12
CA ILE A 16 19.52 3.68 4.08
C ILE A 16 18.01 3.90 3.94
N PHE A 17 17.37 3.18 3.01
CA PHE A 17 15.94 3.30 2.78
C PHE A 17 15.13 2.85 4.01
N ALA A 18 15.48 1.71 4.62
CA ALA A 18 14.83 1.24 5.84
C ALA A 18 15.02 2.21 7.02
N ALA A 19 16.20 2.82 7.16
CA ALA A 19 16.46 3.84 8.18
C ALA A 19 15.60 5.10 7.96
N PHE A 20 15.45 5.52 6.70
CA PHE A 20 14.55 6.62 6.34
C PHE A 20 13.10 6.30 6.72
N LEU A 21 12.57 5.13 6.31
CA LEU A 21 11.21 4.71 6.67
C LEU A 21 11.02 4.64 8.20
N THR A 22 12.01 4.13 8.93
CA THR A 22 11.96 4.05 10.39
C THR A 22 11.92 5.44 11.02
N THR A 23 12.73 6.37 10.51
CA THR A 23 12.78 7.77 10.99
C THR A 23 11.46 8.49 10.76
N VAL A 24 10.88 8.36 9.56
CA VAL A 24 9.56 8.92 9.25
C VAL A 24 8.49 8.28 10.14
N GLY A 25 8.53 6.96 10.34
CA GLY A 25 7.62 6.26 11.24
C GLY A 25 7.73 6.73 12.69
N VAL A 26 8.95 6.94 13.20
CA VAL A 26 9.16 7.52 14.54
C VAL A 26 8.61 8.94 14.62
N ALA A 27 8.84 9.78 13.61
CA ALA A 27 8.30 11.14 13.58
C ALA A 27 6.76 11.15 13.60
N LEU A 28 6.12 10.28 12.81
CA LEU A 28 4.66 10.09 12.82
C LEU A 28 4.15 9.61 14.18
N PHE A 29 4.78 8.59 14.76
CA PHE A 29 4.42 8.09 16.09
C PHE A 29 4.52 9.18 17.15
N MET A 30 5.60 9.97 17.13
CA MET A 30 5.77 11.10 18.04
C MET A 30 4.70 12.18 17.80
N SER A 31 4.32 12.43 16.55
CA SER A 31 3.22 13.35 16.20
C SER A 31 1.87 12.85 16.74
N LEU A 32 1.59 11.55 16.66
CA LEU A 32 0.41 10.92 17.26
C LEU A 32 0.40 11.11 18.77
N VAL A 33 1.49 10.78 19.45
CA VAL A 33 1.63 10.95 20.91
C VAL A 33 1.40 12.42 21.31
N GLN A 34 1.97 13.36 20.56
CA GLN A 34 1.74 14.79 20.81
C GLN A 34 0.30 15.22 20.56
N THR A 35 -0.35 14.65 19.55
CA THR A 35 -1.76 14.94 19.22
C THR A 35 -2.67 14.46 20.34
N ILE A 36 -2.52 13.21 20.77
CA ILE A 36 -3.28 12.62 21.90
C ILE A 36 -3.07 13.44 23.18
N ARG A 37 -1.83 13.87 23.46
CA ARG A 37 -1.53 14.69 24.65
C ARG A 37 -2.19 16.08 24.61
N LYS A 38 -2.40 16.65 23.43
CA LYS A 38 -2.90 18.02 23.25
C LYS A 38 -4.41 18.09 23.02
N SER A 39 -5.01 17.03 22.49
CA SER A 39 -6.45 16.92 22.28
C SER A 39 -6.86 15.44 22.38
N PRO A 40 -7.67 15.06 23.39
CA PRO A 40 -8.13 13.68 23.53
C PRO A 40 -8.90 13.21 22.29
N LEU A 41 -8.92 11.89 22.07
CA LEU A 41 -9.55 11.28 20.89
C LEU A 41 -11.05 11.64 20.74
N SER A 42 -11.76 11.82 21.86
CA SER A 42 -13.16 12.23 21.87
C SER A 42 -13.39 13.60 21.20
N GLU A 43 -12.51 14.56 21.44
CA GLU A 43 -12.53 15.87 20.76
C GLU A 43 -12.14 15.72 19.28
N GLY A 44 -11.24 14.78 18.98
CA GLY A 44 -10.85 14.45 17.61
C GLY A 44 -12.02 13.97 16.76
N ILE A 45 -12.87 13.09 17.30
CA ILE A 45 -14.06 12.57 16.61
C ILE A 45 -15.05 13.71 16.34
N SER A 46 -15.31 14.58 17.33
CA SER A 46 -16.19 15.75 17.14
C SER A 46 -15.63 16.69 16.07
N GLY A 47 -14.35 17.08 16.18
CA GLY A 47 -13.72 18.04 15.28
C GLY A 47 -13.58 17.53 13.85
N ILE A 48 -13.40 16.22 13.64
CA ILE A 48 -13.44 15.63 12.29
C ILE A 48 -14.88 15.61 11.76
N GLY A 49 -15.85 15.22 12.58
CA GLY A 49 -17.27 15.14 12.19
C GLY A 49 -17.90 16.48 11.78
N GLU A 50 -17.38 17.58 12.31
CA GLU A 50 -17.90 18.94 12.04
C GLU A 50 -17.45 19.53 10.69
N SER A 51 -16.43 18.97 10.04
CA SER A 51 -15.92 19.48 8.77
C SER A 51 -16.05 18.47 7.63
N PRO A 52 -16.73 18.84 6.54
CA PRO A 52 -16.84 17.97 5.37
C PRO A 52 -15.50 17.54 4.77
N TRP A 53 -14.50 18.44 4.72
CA TRP A 53 -13.15 18.10 4.24
C TRP A 53 -12.32 17.28 5.25
N ALA A 54 -12.56 17.42 6.55
CA ALA A 54 -11.93 16.53 7.53
C ALA A 54 -12.49 15.11 7.42
N LEU A 55 -13.80 14.96 7.18
CA LEU A 55 -14.42 13.67 6.89
C LEU A 55 -13.89 13.05 5.59
N SER A 56 -13.66 13.83 4.54
CA SER A 56 -13.07 13.29 3.30
C SER A 56 -11.60 12.89 3.48
N ALA A 57 -10.82 13.59 4.29
CA ALA A 57 -9.48 13.16 4.69
C ALA A 57 -9.52 11.86 5.51
N LEU A 58 -10.50 11.69 6.39
CA LEU A 58 -10.71 10.42 7.09
C LEU A 58 -11.15 9.30 6.13
N ALA A 59 -11.98 9.60 5.14
CA ALA A 59 -12.34 8.63 4.11
C ALA A 59 -11.12 8.21 3.27
N ASP A 60 -10.29 9.17 2.88
CA ASP A 60 -9.01 8.94 2.20
C ASP A 60 -8.07 8.04 3.02
N TYR A 61 -8.02 8.28 4.35
CA TYR A 61 -7.28 7.43 5.27
C TYR A 61 -7.75 5.97 5.21
N PHE A 62 -9.07 5.75 5.30
CA PHE A 62 -9.62 4.39 5.23
C PHE A 62 -9.35 3.72 3.88
N VAL A 63 -9.38 4.45 2.78
CA VAL A 63 -9.02 3.92 1.46
C VAL A 63 -7.58 3.41 1.46
N GLY A 64 -6.63 4.24 1.92
CA GLY A 64 -5.23 3.85 2.04
C GLY A 64 -5.03 2.68 3.01
N ALA A 65 -5.73 2.71 4.15
CA ALA A 65 -5.66 1.67 5.17
C ALA A 65 -6.18 0.32 4.66
N CYS A 66 -7.24 0.29 3.85
CA CYS A 66 -7.73 -0.92 3.21
C CYS A 66 -6.68 -1.55 2.28
N PHE A 67 -5.98 -0.72 1.48
CA PHE A 67 -4.89 -1.21 0.65
C PHE A 67 -3.71 -1.72 1.48
N ALA A 68 -3.28 -0.98 2.49
CA ALA A 68 -2.20 -1.39 3.37
C ALA A 68 -2.52 -2.69 4.13
N ALA A 69 -3.75 -2.82 4.65
CA ALA A 69 -4.23 -4.04 5.29
C ALA A 69 -4.24 -5.22 4.31
N LEU A 70 -4.72 -5.01 3.08
CA LEU A 70 -4.67 -6.02 2.02
C LEU A 70 -3.22 -6.42 1.72
N TYR A 71 -2.32 -5.46 1.56
CA TYR A 71 -0.90 -5.71 1.32
C TYR A 71 -0.27 -6.52 2.44
N VAL A 72 -0.46 -6.12 3.71
CA VAL A 72 0.04 -6.83 4.88
C VAL A 72 -0.57 -8.22 5.01
N PHE A 73 -1.85 -8.40 4.70
CA PHE A 73 -2.52 -9.69 4.77
C PHE A 73 -2.04 -10.67 3.69
N LEU A 74 -1.70 -10.17 2.51
CA LEU A 74 -1.20 -10.98 1.40
C LEU A 74 0.31 -11.24 1.50
N ARG A 75 1.05 -10.32 2.10
CA ARG A 75 2.47 -10.48 2.37
C ARG A 75 2.63 -11.44 3.55
N ASP A 76 3.55 -12.39 3.46
CA ASP A 76 3.97 -13.20 4.62
C ASP A 76 4.59 -12.27 5.66
N GLY A 77 3.73 -11.69 6.49
CA GLY A 77 4.18 -10.79 7.54
C GLY A 77 5.05 -11.50 8.56
N PRO A 78 5.80 -10.73 9.33
CA PRO A 78 6.76 -11.27 10.23
C PRO A 78 6.03 -11.70 11.51
N PRO A 79 6.49 -12.78 12.18
CA PRO A 79 6.09 -13.08 13.53
C PRO A 79 6.73 -12.04 14.47
N VAL A 80 6.31 -10.78 14.39
CA VAL A 80 6.79 -9.71 15.25
C VAL A 80 5.76 -9.59 16.37
N PHE A 81 6.19 -9.88 17.60
CA PHE A 81 5.40 -9.85 18.84
C PHE A 81 4.27 -10.89 19.00
N CYS A 82 4.47 -12.14 18.59
CA CYS A 82 3.46 -13.22 18.78
C CYS A 82 2.08 -12.93 18.15
N LEU A 83 1.93 -11.84 17.39
CA LEU A 83 0.73 -11.49 16.65
C LEU A 83 0.85 -12.07 15.24
N SER A 84 -0.14 -12.84 14.82
CA SER A 84 -0.20 -13.26 13.41
C SER A 84 -0.40 -12.04 12.51
N ASN A 85 0.11 -12.11 11.29
CA ASN A 85 -0.02 -11.06 10.26
C ASN A 85 -1.47 -10.65 10.00
N LYS A 86 -2.40 -11.61 10.19
CA LYS A 86 -3.83 -11.37 10.09
C LYS A 86 -4.33 -10.45 11.19
N VAL A 87 -3.86 -10.64 12.42
CA VAL A 87 -4.20 -9.76 13.55
C VAL A 87 -3.56 -8.38 13.35
N PHE A 88 -2.31 -8.33 12.90
CA PHE A 88 -1.67 -7.05 12.58
C PHE A 88 -2.41 -6.29 11.47
N ALA A 89 -2.84 -6.96 10.40
CA ALA A 89 -3.63 -6.35 9.33
C ALA A 89 -4.99 -5.83 9.80
N VAL A 90 -5.64 -6.51 10.76
CA VAL A 90 -6.93 -6.08 11.34
C VAL A 90 -6.77 -4.89 12.27
N VAL A 91 -5.66 -4.85 13.03
CA VAL A 91 -5.40 -3.77 13.99
C VAL A 91 -4.77 -2.55 13.33
N PHE A 92 -4.07 -2.73 12.19
CA PHE A 92 -3.33 -1.68 11.49
C PHE A 92 -4.14 -0.41 11.18
N PRO A 93 -5.40 -0.47 10.68
CA PRO A 93 -6.22 0.71 10.42
C PRO A 93 -6.52 1.57 11.67
N PHE A 94 -6.18 1.10 12.87
CA PHE A 94 -6.34 1.82 14.13
C PHE A 94 -5.03 2.33 14.71
N VAL A 95 -3.89 1.94 14.11
CA VAL A 95 -2.55 2.28 14.60
C VAL A 95 -1.94 3.40 13.75
N GLY A 96 -2.28 3.52 12.46
CA GLY A 96 -1.73 4.55 11.57
C GLY A 96 -0.54 4.07 10.74
N ASN A 97 -0.12 4.87 9.74
CA ASN A 97 0.86 4.44 8.75
C ASN A 97 2.28 4.23 9.30
N PHE A 98 2.63 4.74 10.49
CA PHE A 98 3.95 4.46 11.09
C PHE A 98 4.22 2.96 11.28
N ALA A 99 3.19 2.18 11.62
CA ALA A 99 3.31 0.74 11.81
C ALA A 99 3.61 0.02 10.49
N LEU A 100 3.02 0.49 9.38
CA LEU A 100 3.32 0.00 8.03
C LEU A 100 4.75 0.34 7.65
N LEU A 101 5.21 1.56 7.92
CA LEU A 101 6.59 1.96 7.62
C LEU A 101 7.61 1.09 8.37
N TRP A 102 7.41 0.84 9.66
CA TRP A 102 8.28 -0.02 10.46
C TRP A 102 8.26 -1.46 9.98
N TYR A 103 7.07 -1.98 9.67
CA TYR A 103 6.89 -3.31 9.10
C TYR A 103 7.66 -3.48 7.77
N VAL A 104 7.54 -2.51 6.87
CA VAL A 104 8.25 -2.50 5.58
C VAL A 104 9.76 -2.34 5.78
N ALA A 105 10.19 -1.44 6.67
CA ALA A 105 11.61 -1.27 7.00
C ALA A 105 12.22 -2.59 7.49
N TYR A 106 11.53 -3.30 8.38
CA TYR A 106 11.94 -4.63 8.85
C TYR A 106 12.10 -5.62 7.68
N LEU A 107 11.13 -5.67 6.76
CA LEU A 107 11.18 -6.57 5.61
C LEU A 107 12.34 -6.26 4.66
N ILE A 108 12.63 -4.97 4.44
CA ILE A 108 13.75 -4.51 3.62
C ILE A 108 15.08 -4.87 4.27
N VAL A 109 15.23 -4.66 5.59
CA VAL A 109 16.42 -5.07 6.35
C VAL A 109 16.62 -6.59 6.27
N LYS A 110 15.56 -7.36 6.47
CA LYS A 110 15.60 -8.84 6.38
C LYS A 110 16.01 -9.31 4.99
N ALA A 111 15.51 -8.68 3.94
CA ALA A 111 15.79 -9.04 2.56
C ALA A 111 17.13 -8.50 2.03
N LYS A 112 17.69 -7.47 2.69
CA LYS A 112 18.85 -6.68 2.23
C LYS A 112 18.68 -6.10 0.82
N ASP A 113 17.43 -5.90 0.41
CA ASP A 113 17.04 -5.42 -0.92
C ASP A 113 15.63 -4.82 -0.85
N VAL A 114 15.47 -3.62 -1.41
CA VAL A 114 14.19 -2.88 -1.38
C VAL A 114 13.12 -3.61 -2.19
N THR A 115 13.48 -4.16 -3.36
CA THR A 115 12.52 -4.87 -4.21
C THR A 115 12.04 -6.14 -3.53
N ARG A 116 12.94 -6.99 -3.06
CA ARG A 116 12.58 -8.24 -2.35
C ARG A 116 11.85 -7.95 -1.04
N GLY A 117 12.25 -6.88 -0.35
CA GLY A 117 11.61 -6.36 0.85
C GLY A 117 10.18 -5.85 0.63
N LEU A 118 9.80 -5.49 -0.60
CA LEU A 118 8.46 -5.03 -0.97
C LEU A 118 7.65 -6.04 -1.80
N LEU A 119 8.31 -6.97 -2.50
CA LEU A 119 7.76 -7.96 -3.43
C LEU A 119 8.50 -9.30 -3.23
N PRO A 120 7.96 -10.24 -2.43
CA PRO A 120 8.68 -11.46 -2.06
C PRO A 120 8.72 -12.49 -3.20
N GLN A 121 7.81 -12.40 -4.18
CA GLN A 121 7.64 -13.37 -5.26
C GLN A 121 8.48 -13.04 -6.50
N THR A 122 9.50 -12.20 -6.35
CA THR A 122 10.42 -11.82 -7.43
C THR A 122 11.57 -12.82 -7.62
N VAL A 123 11.52 -13.98 -6.93
CA VAL A 123 12.52 -15.04 -7.07
C VAL A 123 12.00 -16.07 -8.08
N GLU A 124 12.36 -15.88 -9.34
CA GLU A 124 12.59 -17.03 -10.23
C GLU A 124 13.72 -17.83 -9.58
N THR A 125 13.39 -18.94 -8.94
CA THR A 125 14.39 -19.97 -8.67
C THR A 125 14.46 -20.77 -9.98
N PRO A 126 15.57 -20.70 -10.75
CA PRO A 126 15.72 -21.55 -11.92
C PRO A 126 15.94 -22.97 -11.42
N GLY A 127 14.85 -23.73 -11.36
CA GLY A 127 14.87 -25.11 -10.89
C GLY A 127 13.52 -25.52 -10.34
N ASN A 128 12.70 -26.16 -11.19
CA ASN A 128 11.69 -27.17 -10.88
C ASN A 128 11.08 -27.14 -9.48
N VAL A 129 10.50 -26.01 -9.09
CA VAL A 129 9.41 -26.02 -8.13
C VAL A 129 8.17 -25.74 -8.96
N GLU A 130 7.58 -26.81 -9.49
CA GLU A 130 6.13 -26.82 -9.75
C GLU A 130 5.49 -26.38 -8.43
N ILE A 131 5.16 -25.09 -8.32
CA ILE A 131 4.24 -24.62 -7.29
C ILE A 131 2.91 -25.21 -7.72
N ASP A 132 2.66 -26.40 -7.20
CA ASP A 132 1.49 -27.24 -7.39
C ASP A 132 0.24 -26.39 -7.69
N MET A 133 -0.12 -26.32 -8.97
CA MET A 133 -1.25 -25.52 -9.46
C MET A 133 -2.61 -26.12 -9.06
N ARG A 134 -2.62 -27.20 -8.25
CA ARG A 134 -3.84 -27.87 -7.80
C ARG A 134 -3.88 -28.01 -6.28
N SER A 135 -4.04 -26.89 -5.57
CA SER A 135 -4.84 -26.90 -4.33
C SER A 135 -5.94 -25.84 -4.38
N SER A 136 -7.14 -26.35 -4.63
CA SER A 136 -8.42 -25.71 -4.94
C SER A 136 -9.08 -24.96 -3.76
N SER A 137 -8.32 -24.32 -2.88
CA SER A 137 -8.85 -23.61 -1.71
C SER A 137 -8.35 -22.17 -1.52
N THR A 138 -7.35 -21.73 -2.30
CA THR A 138 -6.67 -20.43 -2.06
C THR A 138 -6.58 -19.54 -3.30
N GLN A 139 -7.42 -19.79 -4.32
CA GLN A 139 -7.76 -18.79 -5.33
C GLN A 139 -8.53 -17.65 -4.64
N LYS A 140 -7.81 -16.71 -4.00
CA LYS A 140 -8.40 -15.48 -3.46
C LYS A 140 -9.02 -14.72 -4.63
N HIS A 141 -10.35 -14.73 -4.71
CA HIS A 141 -11.14 -14.28 -5.85
C HIS A 141 -10.77 -12.85 -6.30
N PRO A 142 -10.01 -12.67 -7.41
CA PRO A 142 -9.61 -11.35 -7.87
C PRO A 142 -10.84 -10.48 -8.19
N LYS A 143 -11.93 -11.10 -8.66
CA LYS A 143 -13.23 -10.42 -8.87
C LYS A 143 -13.77 -9.79 -7.59
N THR A 144 -13.80 -10.53 -6.48
CA THR A 144 -14.33 -10.02 -5.21
C THR A 144 -13.49 -8.85 -4.67
N ILE A 145 -12.17 -8.96 -4.79
CA ILE A 145 -11.26 -7.86 -4.41
C ILE A 145 -11.50 -6.64 -5.30
N GLY A 146 -11.59 -6.82 -6.62
CA GLY A 146 -11.87 -5.74 -7.56
C GLY A 146 -13.22 -5.05 -7.27
N VAL A 147 -14.29 -5.82 -7.02
CA VAL A 147 -15.62 -5.28 -6.67
C VAL A 147 -15.57 -4.53 -5.34
N ALA A 148 -14.89 -5.05 -4.32
CA ALA A 148 -14.75 -4.39 -3.03
C ALA A 148 -14.02 -3.04 -3.14
N PHE A 149 -12.92 -2.98 -3.90
CA PHE A 149 -12.20 -1.72 -4.12
C PHE A 149 -12.94 -0.76 -5.04
N PHE A 150 -13.77 -1.26 -5.96
CA PHE A 150 -14.67 -0.41 -6.74
C PHE A 150 -15.76 0.22 -5.86
N ALA A 151 -16.39 -0.55 -4.97
CA ALA A 151 -17.35 -0.02 -4.00
C ALA A 151 -16.70 1.01 -3.06
N LEU A 152 -15.47 0.74 -2.60
CA LEU A 152 -14.69 1.66 -1.77
C LEU A 152 -14.37 2.97 -2.50
N LEU A 153 -14.03 2.90 -3.79
CA LEU A 153 -13.83 4.08 -4.65
C LEU A 153 -15.10 4.90 -4.80
N LEU A 154 -16.25 4.25 -5.05
CA LEU A 154 -17.53 4.95 -5.17
C LEU A 154 -17.91 5.66 -3.86
N TRP A 155 -17.71 5.00 -2.73
CA TRP A 155 -17.91 5.61 -1.42
C TRP A 155 -17.00 6.82 -1.19
N PHE A 156 -15.70 6.69 -1.47
CA PHE A 156 -14.76 7.80 -1.35
C PHE A 156 -15.13 8.98 -2.25
N ALA A 157 -15.46 8.71 -3.52
CA ALA A 157 -15.89 9.73 -4.47
C ALA A 157 -17.17 10.43 -4.00
N ALA A 158 -18.14 9.69 -3.44
CA ALA A 158 -19.36 10.26 -2.90
C ALA A 158 -19.08 11.20 -1.70
N VAL A 159 -18.17 10.82 -0.80
CA VAL A 159 -17.76 11.68 0.34
C VAL A 159 -17.05 12.95 -0.14
N CYS A 160 -16.13 12.83 -1.10
CA CYS A 160 -15.43 13.98 -1.69
C CYS A 160 -16.37 14.92 -2.44
N PHE A 161 -17.32 14.36 -3.21
CA PHE A 161 -18.35 15.15 -3.89
C PHE A 161 -19.25 15.85 -2.87
N TRP A 162 -19.71 15.15 -1.85
CA TRP A 162 -20.50 15.73 -0.77
C TRP A 162 -19.76 16.86 -0.04
N ALA A 163 -18.46 16.71 0.20
CA ALA A 163 -17.63 17.74 0.82
C ALA A 163 -17.51 18.98 -0.05
N SER A 164 -17.28 18.81 -1.37
CA SER A 164 -17.15 19.92 -2.31
C SER A 164 -18.43 20.74 -2.48
N GLN A 165 -19.60 20.13 -2.27
CA GLN A 165 -20.88 20.84 -2.27
C GLN A 165 -21.13 21.69 -1.01
N ARG A 166 -20.42 21.42 0.09
CA ARG A 166 -20.70 22.03 1.41
C ARG A 166 -19.64 23.00 1.89
N GLN A 167 -18.40 22.82 1.46
CA GLN A 167 -17.28 23.62 1.94
C GLN A 167 -16.28 23.84 0.79
N SER A 168 -15.79 25.06 0.64
CA SER A 168 -14.72 25.32 -0.34
C SER A 168 -13.43 24.62 0.07
N LEU A 169 -12.58 24.28 -0.91
CA LEU A 169 -11.28 23.66 -0.66
C LEU A 169 -10.39 24.50 0.26
N GLN A 170 -10.40 25.82 0.11
CA GLN A 170 -9.63 26.74 0.94
C GLN A 170 -10.04 26.66 2.41
N GLU A 171 -11.34 26.60 2.67
CA GLU A 171 -11.89 26.50 4.01
C GLU A 171 -11.59 25.12 4.61
N GLY A 172 -11.70 24.05 3.82
CA GLY A 172 -11.26 22.71 4.22
C GLY A 172 -9.78 22.67 4.61
N TYR A 173 -8.89 23.26 3.81
CA TYR A 173 -7.47 23.34 4.11
C TYR A 173 -7.17 24.17 5.38
N ARG A 174 -7.99 25.18 5.65
CA ARG A 174 -7.91 25.94 6.91
C ARG A 174 -8.21 25.04 8.11
N VAL A 175 -9.26 24.22 8.03
CA VAL A 175 -9.62 23.25 9.09
C VAL A 175 -8.49 22.25 9.33
N LEU A 176 -7.89 21.68 8.28
CA LEU A 176 -6.77 20.73 8.41
C LEU A 176 -5.58 21.32 9.20
N LYS A 177 -5.34 22.62 9.10
CA LYS A 177 -4.26 23.31 9.83
C LYS A 177 -4.61 23.62 11.28
N MET A 178 -5.89 23.87 11.56
CA MET A 178 -6.35 24.32 12.89
C MET A 178 -6.71 23.15 13.80
N VAL A 179 -7.36 22.11 13.28
CA VAL A 179 -7.79 20.93 14.03
C VAL A 179 -6.66 19.90 14.07
N LYS A 180 -6.16 19.60 15.28
CA LYS A 180 -4.97 18.75 15.47
C LYS A 180 -5.15 17.35 14.88
N TRP A 181 -6.28 16.71 15.14
CA TRP A 181 -6.59 15.38 14.62
C TRP A 181 -6.73 15.37 13.09
N ALA A 182 -7.33 16.41 12.50
CA ALA A 182 -7.43 16.54 11.05
C ALA A 182 -6.06 16.73 10.41
N GLY A 183 -5.19 17.56 11.00
CA GLY A 183 -3.81 17.76 10.56
C GLY A 183 -2.95 16.50 10.69
N PHE A 184 -3.07 15.76 11.79
CA PHE A 184 -2.41 14.48 11.96
C PHE A 184 -2.87 13.47 10.89
N THR A 185 -4.19 13.33 10.71
CA THR A 185 -4.78 12.42 9.69
C THR A 185 -4.25 12.76 8.29
N PHE A 186 -4.18 14.05 7.94
CA PHE A 186 -3.64 14.50 6.66
C PHE A 186 -2.17 14.10 6.47
N ILE A 187 -1.31 14.28 7.49
CA ILE A 187 0.10 13.89 7.43
C ILE A 187 0.26 12.36 7.36
N ASP A 188 -0.55 11.63 8.12
CA ASP A 188 -0.54 10.17 8.09
C ASP A 188 -0.96 9.64 6.71
N ASN A 189 -1.99 10.23 6.08
CA ASN A 189 -2.40 9.91 4.71
C ASN A 189 -1.30 10.16 3.69
N LEU A 190 -0.64 11.32 3.77
CA LEU A 190 0.47 11.64 2.87
C LEU A 190 1.56 10.57 2.95
N THR A 191 1.80 10.03 4.14
CA THR A 191 2.79 8.98 4.33
C THR A 191 2.34 7.64 3.73
N GLY A 192 1.05 7.29 3.84
CA GLY A 192 0.46 6.15 3.13
C GLY A 192 0.52 6.29 1.60
N ILE A 193 0.29 7.50 1.08
CA ILE A 193 0.43 7.82 -0.35
C ILE A 193 1.88 7.61 -0.80
N LEU A 194 2.85 8.13 -0.05
CA LEU A 194 4.28 7.95 -0.37
C LEU A 194 4.68 6.47 -0.37
N PHE A 195 4.19 5.67 0.59
CA PHE A 195 4.38 4.23 0.56
C PHE A 195 3.80 3.61 -0.72
N THR A 196 2.56 3.97 -1.08
CA THR A 196 1.89 3.45 -2.29
C THR A 196 2.66 3.83 -3.56
N VAL A 197 3.16 5.07 -3.66
CA VAL A 197 4.01 5.53 -4.77
C VAL A 197 5.25 4.64 -4.90
N VAL A 198 5.99 4.43 -3.80
CA VAL A 198 7.18 3.56 -3.81
C VAL A 198 6.81 2.15 -4.23
N PHE A 199 5.71 1.61 -3.69
CA PHE A 199 5.23 0.28 -4.04
C PHE A 199 4.95 0.14 -5.54
N ILE A 200 4.23 1.10 -6.13
CA ILE A 200 3.93 1.11 -7.58
C ILE A 200 5.22 1.17 -8.39
N ILE A 201 6.14 2.07 -8.06
CA ILE A 201 7.44 2.20 -8.76
C ILE A 201 8.20 0.86 -8.73
N VAL A 202 8.28 0.23 -7.57
CA VAL A 202 9.00 -1.04 -7.38
C VAL A 202 8.31 -2.20 -8.11
N ARG A 203 6.98 -2.21 -8.15
CA ARG A 203 6.18 -3.22 -8.84
C ARG A 203 6.25 -3.09 -10.36
N GLU A 204 6.06 -1.90 -10.90
CA GLU A 204 6.17 -1.67 -12.35
C GLU A 204 7.62 -1.78 -12.82
N GLY A 205 8.58 -1.54 -11.93
CA GLY A 205 10.02 -1.72 -12.17
C GLY A 205 10.67 -0.58 -12.94
N GLU A 206 9.88 0.31 -13.57
CA GLU A 206 10.32 1.47 -14.33
C GLU A 206 9.34 2.64 -14.15
N VAL A 207 9.90 3.87 -14.11
CA VAL A 207 9.11 5.10 -14.15
C VAL A 207 8.87 5.45 -15.62
N ASN A 208 7.71 5.03 -16.14
CA ASN A 208 7.24 5.36 -17.49
C ASN A 208 5.99 6.25 -17.42
N CYS A 209 5.39 6.58 -18.56
CA CYS A 209 4.20 7.43 -18.62
C CYS A 209 3.04 6.89 -17.73
N ILE A 210 2.79 5.58 -17.75
CA ILE A 210 1.72 4.95 -16.96
C ILE A 210 2.05 5.05 -15.46
N THR A 211 3.27 4.70 -15.06
CA THR A 211 3.72 4.84 -13.66
C THR A 211 3.60 6.29 -13.19
N SER A 212 3.99 7.25 -14.02
CA SER A 212 3.88 8.68 -13.72
C SER A 212 2.41 9.12 -13.57
N LEU A 213 1.49 8.60 -14.38
CA LEU A 213 0.06 8.89 -14.24
C LEU A 213 -0.49 8.36 -12.91
N TRP A 214 -0.07 7.18 -12.46
CA TRP A 214 -0.45 6.69 -11.12
C TRP A 214 0.05 7.60 -10.01
N ILE A 215 1.31 8.05 -10.09
CA ILE A 215 1.93 8.94 -9.11
C ILE A 215 1.22 10.29 -9.09
N LEU A 216 1.02 10.92 -10.24
CA LEU A 216 0.30 12.19 -10.34
C LEU A 216 -1.13 12.05 -9.84
N GLY A 217 -1.79 10.95 -10.18
CA GLY A 217 -3.09 10.61 -9.65
C GLY A 217 -3.08 10.65 -8.12
N LEU A 218 -2.18 9.91 -7.49
CA LEU A 218 -2.08 9.83 -6.02
C LEU A 218 -1.82 11.20 -5.37
N VAL A 219 -0.99 12.03 -6.00
CA VAL A 219 -0.69 13.39 -5.52
C VAL A 219 -1.92 14.30 -5.57
N PHE A 220 -2.73 14.22 -6.62
CA PHE A 220 -3.88 15.12 -6.81
C PHE A 220 -5.19 14.61 -6.20
N PHE A 221 -5.36 13.28 -6.09
CA PHE A 221 -6.64 12.66 -5.71
C PHE A 221 -6.54 11.78 -4.45
N GLY A 222 -5.42 11.86 -3.71
CA GLY A 222 -5.21 11.07 -2.50
C GLY A 222 -5.07 9.57 -2.79
N ASN A 223 -5.68 8.72 -1.98
CA ASN A 223 -5.69 7.27 -2.14
C ASN A 223 -6.79 6.75 -3.08
N GLY A 224 -7.64 7.61 -3.66
CA GLY A 224 -8.62 7.18 -4.68
C GLY A 224 -7.99 6.36 -5.84
N PRO A 225 -6.86 6.82 -6.43
CA PRO A 225 -6.09 6.08 -7.42
C PRO A 225 -5.51 4.76 -6.90
N THR A 226 -5.28 4.61 -5.59
CA THR A 226 -4.91 3.31 -4.99
C THR A 226 -5.98 2.27 -5.24
N CYS A 227 -7.27 2.63 -5.16
CA CYS A 227 -8.36 1.71 -5.53
C CYS A 227 -8.32 1.31 -7.00
N LEU A 228 -8.13 2.29 -7.90
CA LEU A 228 -8.03 2.03 -9.33
C LEU A 228 -6.84 1.11 -9.65
N TYR A 229 -5.72 1.31 -8.96
CA TYR A 229 -4.55 0.45 -9.10
C TYR A 229 -4.83 -0.98 -8.64
N VAL A 230 -5.50 -1.17 -7.50
CA VAL A 230 -5.90 -2.50 -7.02
C VAL A 230 -6.88 -3.19 -7.99
N ILE A 231 -7.85 -2.44 -8.54
CA ILE A 231 -8.77 -2.94 -9.57
C ILE A 231 -8.00 -3.37 -10.82
N HIS A 232 -7.03 -2.55 -11.26
CA HIS A 232 -6.16 -2.88 -12.38
C HIS A 232 -5.38 -4.17 -12.15
N VAL A 233 -4.77 -4.32 -10.98
CA VAL A 233 -4.06 -5.56 -10.58
C VAL A 233 -5.00 -6.75 -10.52
N ALA A 234 -6.23 -6.57 -10.03
CA ALA A 234 -7.25 -7.62 -9.99
C ALA A 234 -7.69 -8.06 -11.39
N GLN A 235 -7.83 -7.11 -12.32
CA GLN A 235 -8.11 -7.41 -13.73
C GLN A 235 -6.96 -8.18 -14.37
N GLN A 236 -5.70 -7.80 -14.12
CA GLN A 236 -4.52 -8.55 -14.59
C GLN A 236 -4.50 -9.98 -14.05
N ALA A 237 -4.84 -10.17 -12.77
CA ALA A 237 -4.92 -11.50 -12.17
C ALA A 237 -6.05 -12.34 -12.78
N PHE A 238 -7.22 -11.72 -13.01
CA PHE A 238 -8.36 -12.39 -13.62
C PHE A 238 -8.11 -12.77 -15.09
N SER A 239 -7.52 -11.89 -15.89
CA SER A 239 -7.27 -12.15 -17.32
C SER A 239 -6.20 -13.22 -17.56
N ARG A 240 -5.31 -13.43 -16.59
CA ARG A 240 -4.21 -14.41 -16.66
C ARG A 240 -4.47 -15.67 -15.85
N ASP A 241 -5.67 -15.82 -15.28
CA ASP A 241 -6.06 -16.94 -14.41
C ASP A 241 -5.05 -17.29 -13.30
N VAL A 242 -4.45 -16.26 -12.69
CA VAL A 242 -3.49 -16.40 -11.58
C VAL A 242 -4.02 -15.77 -10.30
N SER A 243 -3.49 -16.20 -9.16
CA SER A 243 -3.90 -15.63 -7.86
C SER A 243 -3.59 -14.13 -7.78
N PHE A 244 -4.50 -13.36 -7.15
CA PHE A 244 -4.32 -11.93 -6.94
C PHE A 244 -3.02 -11.60 -6.17
N SER A 245 -2.68 -12.39 -5.14
CA SER A 245 -1.42 -12.27 -4.41
C SER A 245 -0.21 -12.40 -5.34
N ARG A 246 -0.26 -13.33 -6.31
CA ARG A 246 0.82 -13.51 -7.29
C ARG A 246 1.07 -12.23 -8.08
N VAL A 247 0.01 -11.58 -8.55
CA VAL A 247 0.13 -10.39 -9.41
C VAL A 247 0.45 -9.12 -8.61
N LEU A 248 -0.08 -9.00 -7.39
CA LEU A 248 0.19 -7.84 -6.53
C LEU A 248 1.63 -7.87 -5.98
N LEU A 249 2.14 -9.03 -5.59
CA LEU A 249 3.41 -9.17 -4.86
C LEU A 249 4.61 -9.59 -5.75
N SER A 250 4.45 -9.51 -7.07
CA SER A 250 5.51 -9.72 -8.06
C SER A 250 5.71 -8.47 -8.91
N ARG A 251 6.80 -8.44 -9.69
CA ARG A 251 7.00 -7.37 -10.68
C ARG A 251 6.07 -7.57 -11.85
N SER A 252 5.56 -6.46 -12.40
CA SER A 252 4.67 -6.44 -13.56
C SER A 252 5.25 -7.24 -14.75
N LYS A 253 6.54 -7.07 -15.03
CA LYS A 253 7.28 -7.79 -16.08
C LYS A 253 7.42 -9.30 -15.84
N SER A 254 7.53 -9.76 -14.59
CA SER A 254 7.61 -11.21 -14.29
C SER A 254 6.28 -11.94 -14.52
N VAL A 255 5.15 -11.24 -14.39
CA VAL A 255 3.83 -11.83 -14.63
C VAL A 255 3.59 -12.06 -16.13
N SER A 256 4.25 -11.31 -17.03
CA SER A 256 4.07 -11.46 -18.49
C SER A 256 4.90 -12.58 -19.13
N VAL A 257 5.98 -13.03 -18.48
CA VAL A 257 6.85 -14.07 -19.04
C VAL A 257 6.24 -15.47 -18.83
N HIS A 258 5.58 -15.72 -17.69
CA HIS A 258 4.94 -17.01 -17.44
C HIS A 258 3.73 -17.30 -18.33
N SER A 259 2.93 -16.30 -18.71
CA SER A 259 1.81 -16.52 -19.65
C SER A 259 2.27 -16.91 -21.05
N VAL A 260 3.50 -16.55 -21.45
CA VAL A 260 4.05 -16.91 -22.77
C VAL A 260 4.63 -18.32 -22.78
N LEU A 261 5.10 -18.82 -21.63
CA LEU A 261 5.67 -20.16 -21.51
C LEU A 261 4.59 -21.26 -21.36
N GLU A 262 3.41 -20.92 -20.84
CA GLU A 262 2.27 -21.86 -20.77
C GLU A 262 1.52 -22.00 -22.11
N ASP A 263 1.60 -20.99 -22.98
CA ASP A 263 1.04 -21.01 -24.35
C ASP A 263 2.01 -21.56 -25.41
N GLY A 264 3.13 -22.17 -24.99
CA GLY A 264 4.02 -22.87 -25.91
C GLY A 264 3.28 -24.05 -26.56
N PRO A 265 3.39 -24.26 -27.89
CA PRO A 265 2.68 -25.35 -28.55
C PRO A 265 3.15 -26.69 -27.97
N THR A 266 2.23 -27.41 -27.32
CA THR A 266 2.33 -28.87 -27.22
C THR A 266 2.35 -29.40 -28.64
N THR A 267 3.56 -29.60 -29.13
CA THR A 267 3.84 -30.36 -30.34
C THR A 267 3.36 -31.78 -30.09
N LEU A 268 2.29 -32.16 -30.78
CA LEU A 268 1.98 -33.55 -31.13
C LEU A 268 2.64 -33.84 -32.48
#